data_AF-A0AAV2RTM7-F1
#
_entry.id   AF-A0AAV2RTM7-F1
#
_cell.length_a   1.000
_cell.length_b   1.000
_cell.length_c   1.000
_cell.angle_alpha   90.00
_cell.angle_beta   90.00
_cell.angle_gamma   90.00
#
_symmetry.space_group_name_H-M   'P 1'
#
loop_
_entity.id
_entity.type
_entity.pdbx_description
1 polymer ?
#
loop_
_entity_poly.entity_id
_entity_poly.type
_entity_poly.pdbx_seq_one_letter_code
_entity_poly.pdbx_strand_id
1 'polypeptide(L)'
;RSSEDSGGGSRVHWGNSEVSALIAQVSSHWEDLQGGNRLKKSIWKSIAANICKEGFVVNQLDCDRKWRNLKIRYMTILAKQQHSGDNRLNTRIEYFNDIDSFLRDDPETQQIIQSKVSAHRYHQHQYSETHQNQKGNRIAPASGNDNNSEDTFQWADAAINQLLDLLVEFRDWFRDDTSDERSMWQTVNDQMQVEGHETDPDQCKRKWHSLIQQYDYHRIMMMTKWQMTQMVASSMTIAHLSRRTLGII
;
A
#
# COMPACT_ATOMS: atom_id res chain seq x y z
N ARG A 1 26.57 23.04 -31.36
CA ARG A 1 27.09 23.10 -29.97
C ARG A 1 26.12 22.32 -29.12
N SER A 2 26.41 21.04 -28.95
CA SER A 2 25.61 20.09 -28.19
C SER A 2 25.78 20.40 -26.71
N SER A 3 24.67 20.52 -25.99
CA SER A 3 24.67 20.59 -24.53
C SER A 3 24.21 19.24 -24.03
N GLU A 4 25.14 18.55 -23.36
CA GLU A 4 24.96 17.26 -22.73
C GLU A 4 23.92 17.37 -21.61
N ASP A 5 22.83 16.59 -21.72
CA ASP A 5 21.88 16.38 -20.64
C ASP A 5 22.40 15.21 -19.79
N SER A 6 23.21 15.53 -18.78
CA SER A 6 23.66 14.62 -17.75
C SER A 6 23.05 15.04 -16.41
N GLY A 7 21.76 14.82 -16.26
CA GLY A 7 21.04 15.00 -15.00
C GLY A 7 20.99 13.69 -14.22
N GLY A 8 22.05 13.37 -13.47
CA GLY A 8 21.97 12.39 -12.39
C GLY A 8 20.95 12.88 -11.37
N GLY A 9 19.78 12.25 -11.33
CA GLY A 9 18.62 12.69 -10.56
C GLY A 9 18.85 12.60 -9.06
N SER A 10 19.32 13.70 -8.45
CA SER A 10 19.24 13.89 -7.01
C SER A 10 17.76 13.87 -6.61
N ARG A 11 17.35 12.86 -5.85
CA ARG A 11 15.97 12.68 -5.37
C ARG A 11 15.55 13.89 -4.53
N VAL A 12 14.41 14.50 -4.87
CA VAL A 12 13.85 15.65 -4.14
C VAL A 12 13.50 15.24 -2.72
N HIS A 13 14.12 15.88 -1.74
CA HIS A 13 13.68 15.84 -0.36
C HIS A 13 12.53 16.83 -0.19
N TRP A 14 11.38 16.38 0.33
CA TRP A 14 10.20 17.23 0.52
C TRP A 14 10.08 17.63 1.99
N GLY A 15 10.53 18.83 2.32
CA GLY A 15 10.31 19.47 3.62
C GLY A 15 8.91 20.08 3.73
N ASN A 16 8.58 20.54 4.94
CA ASN A 16 7.23 21.00 5.25
C ASN A 16 6.76 22.18 4.40
N SER A 17 7.64 23.16 4.19
CA SER A 17 7.36 24.31 3.32
C SER A 17 7.11 23.91 1.86
N GLU A 18 7.84 22.92 1.34
CA GLU A 18 7.69 22.43 -0.03
C GLU A 18 6.39 21.67 -0.20
N VAL A 19 6.00 20.88 0.81
CA VAL A 19 4.72 20.15 0.81
C VAL A 19 3.55 21.14 0.89
N SER A 20 3.62 22.14 1.77
CA SER A 20 2.61 23.20 1.85
C SER A 20 2.47 23.97 0.54
N ALA A 21 3.59 24.34 -0.10
CA ALA A 21 3.59 25.01 -1.40
C ALA A 21 2.94 24.13 -2.48
N LEU A 22 3.26 22.83 -2.52
CA LEU A 22 2.65 21.89 -3.44
C LEU A 22 1.13 21.80 -3.23
N ILE A 23 0.67 21.67 -1.99
CA ILE A 23 -0.76 21.55 -1.67
C ILE A 23 -1.50 22.83 -2.07
N ALA A 24 -0.93 24.01 -1.80
CA ALA A 24 -1.51 25.29 -2.19
C ALA A 24 -1.66 25.41 -3.72
N GLN A 25 -0.62 25.03 -4.48
CA GLN A 25 -0.66 25.05 -5.94
C GLN A 25 -1.66 24.04 -6.51
N VAL A 26 -1.72 22.83 -5.94
CA VAL A 26 -2.69 21.80 -6.35
C VAL A 26 -4.12 22.24 -6.06
N SER A 27 -4.38 22.77 -4.88
CA SER A 27 -5.70 23.31 -4.50
C SER A 27 -6.15 24.37 -5.50
N SER A 28 -5.24 25.29 -5.88
CA SER A 28 -5.54 26.36 -6.84
C SER A 28 -5.80 25.88 -8.27
N HIS A 29 -5.29 24.70 -8.65
CA HIS A 29 -5.47 24.11 -9.98
C HIS A 29 -6.36 22.86 -9.93
N TRP A 30 -7.12 22.65 -8.85
CA TRP A 30 -7.81 21.38 -8.61
C TRP A 30 -8.82 21.05 -9.72
N GLU A 31 -9.61 22.03 -10.14
CA GLU A 31 -10.59 21.86 -11.22
C GLU A 31 -9.91 21.50 -12.56
N ASP A 32 -8.79 22.13 -12.88
CA ASP A 32 -8.01 21.83 -14.09
C ASP A 32 -7.39 20.43 -14.04
N LEU A 33 -6.96 20.01 -12.84
CA LEU A 33 -6.42 18.68 -12.58
C LEU A 33 -7.49 17.59 -12.66
N GLN A 34 -8.78 17.91 -12.54
CA GLN A 34 -9.86 16.95 -12.82
C GLN A 34 -10.08 16.73 -14.33
N GLY A 35 -9.46 17.55 -15.20
CA GLY A 35 -9.50 17.41 -16.65
C GLY A 35 -8.74 16.20 -17.21
N GLY A 36 -8.73 16.09 -18.55
CA GLY A 36 -8.11 14.96 -19.25
C GLY A 36 -6.57 14.89 -19.13
N ASN A 37 -5.99 13.70 -19.33
CA ASN A 37 -4.55 13.43 -19.11
C ASN A 37 -3.57 14.38 -19.84
N ARG A 38 -3.93 14.87 -21.04
CA ARG A 38 -3.08 15.83 -21.77
C ARG A 38 -3.00 17.19 -21.08
N LEU A 39 -4.11 17.64 -20.48
CA LEU A 39 -4.17 18.86 -19.68
C LEU A 39 -3.37 18.69 -18.38
N LYS A 40 -3.54 17.55 -17.68
CA LYS A 40 -2.79 17.24 -16.45
C LYS A 40 -1.28 17.43 -16.60
N LYS A 41 -0.68 16.98 -17.71
CA LYS A 41 0.76 17.16 -17.96
C LYS A 41 1.16 18.65 -18.01
N SER A 42 0.40 19.49 -18.69
CA SER A 42 0.68 20.93 -18.73
C SER A 42 0.43 21.61 -17.38
N ILE A 43 -0.59 21.17 -16.63
CA ILE A 43 -0.87 21.70 -15.29
C ILE A 43 0.26 21.35 -14.32
N TRP A 44 0.74 20.11 -14.29
CA TRP A 44 1.88 19.72 -13.46
C TRP A 44 3.16 20.46 -13.80
N LYS A 45 3.37 20.79 -15.08
CA LYS A 45 4.48 21.64 -15.51
C LYS A 45 4.35 23.06 -14.96
N SER A 46 3.14 23.62 -14.96
CA SER A 46 2.83 24.94 -14.39
C SER A 46 3.06 24.96 -12.88
N ILE A 47 2.52 23.96 -12.18
CA ILE A 47 2.69 23.78 -10.73
C ILE A 47 4.18 23.71 -10.36
N ALA A 48 4.96 22.84 -11.02
CA ALA A 48 6.39 22.74 -10.76
C ALA A 48 7.12 24.06 -11.03
N ALA A 49 6.79 24.77 -12.10
CA ALA A 49 7.38 26.07 -12.41
C ALA A 49 7.07 27.12 -11.34
N ASN A 50 5.88 27.10 -10.73
CA ASN A 50 5.51 28.02 -9.65
C ASN A 50 6.24 27.68 -8.35
N ILE A 51 6.30 26.40 -7.98
CA ILE A 51 7.06 25.93 -6.80
C ILE A 51 8.56 26.27 -6.97
N CYS A 52 9.11 26.18 -8.17
CA CYS A 52 10.48 26.60 -8.45
C CYS A 52 10.72 28.11 -8.28
N LYS A 53 9.73 28.96 -8.56
CA LYS A 53 9.85 30.41 -8.31
C LYS A 53 9.90 30.74 -6.82
N GLU A 54 9.36 29.87 -5.97
CA GLU A 54 9.43 29.98 -4.52
C GLU A 54 10.78 29.51 -3.95
N GLY A 55 11.69 29.02 -4.81
CA GLY A 55 13.06 28.66 -4.45
C GLY A 55 13.31 27.16 -4.31
N PHE A 56 12.31 26.31 -4.57
CA PHE A 56 12.41 24.87 -4.42
C PHE A 56 12.81 24.17 -5.73
N VAL A 57 13.66 23.16 -5.69
CA VAL A 57 14.16 22.50 -6.91
C VAL A 57 13.36 21.22 -7.17
N VAL A 58 12.27 21.35 -7.93
CA VAL A 58 11.37 20.23 -8.24
C VAL A 58 10.97 20.20 -9.72
N ASN A 59 10.65 19.02 -10.25
CA ASN A 59 10.07 18.89 -11.58
C ASN A 59 8.59 18.44 -11.54
N GLN A 60 7.94 18.46 -12.70
CA GLN A 60 6.51 18.09 -12.84
C GLN A 60 6.20 16.66 -12.38
N LEU A 61 7.13 15.71 -12.55
CA LEU A 61 6.96 14.32 -12.15
C LEU A 61 7.10 14.17 -10.63
N ASP A 62 8.01 14.93 -10.02
CA ASP A 62 8.15 14.97 -8.57
C ASP A 62 6.88 15.51 -7.91
N CYS A 63 6.31 16.59 -8.47
CA CYS A 63 5.07 17.20 -7.98
C CYS A 63 3.87 16.23 -8.11
N ASP A 64 3.64 15.66 -9.29
CA ASP A 64 2.56 14.68 -9.50
C ASP A 64 2.69 13.48 -8.56
N ARG A 65 3.91 12.93 -8.44
CA ARG A 65 4.18 11.78 -7.57
C ARG A 65 3.91 12.13 -6.11
N LYS A 66 4.46 13.24 -5.61
CA LYS A 66 4.25 13.67 -4.23
C LYS A 66 2.78 13.92 -3.94
N TRP A 67 2.06 14.56 -4.86
CA TRP A 67 0.62 14.79 -4.72
C TRP A 67 -0.18 13.49 -4.65
N ARG A 68 0.05 12.54 -5.56
CA ARG A 68 -0.62 11.24 -5.53
C ARG A 68 -0.43 10.54 -4.19
N ASN A 69 0.78 10.61 -3.62
CA ASN A 69 1.08 10.03 -2.32
C ASN A 69 0.30 10.72 -1.19
N LEU A 70 0.29 12.06 -1.17
CA LEU A 70 -0.49 12.84 -0.21
C LEU A 70 -1.99 12.50 -0.30
N LYS A 71 -2.54 12.43 -1.53
CA LYS A 71 -3.95 12.07 -1.78
C LYS A 71 -4.27 10.68 -1.23
N ILE A 72 -3.41 9.68 -1.48
CA ILE A 72 -3.59 8.31 -0.98
C ILE A 72 -3.57 8.29 0.56
N ARG A 73 -2.59 8.95 1.18
CA ARG A 73 -2.45 8.99 2.64
C ARG A 73 -3.66 9.62 3.30
N TYR A 74 -4.13 10.75 2.76
CA TYR A 74 -5.38 11.40 3.16
C TYR A 74 -6.58 10.43 3.08
N MET A 75 -6.78 9.76 1.93
CA MET A 75 -7.88 8.80 1.76
C MET A 75 -7.81 7.63 2.75
N THR A 76 -6.61 7.09 3.02
CA THR A 76 -6.42 5.99 3.96
C THR A 76 -6.81 6.39 5.38
N ILE A 77 -6.45 7.60 5.82
CA ILE A 77 -6.84 8.10 7.14
C ILE A 77 -8.34 8.33 7.20
N LEU A 78 -8.91 8.99 6.21
CA LEU A 78 -10.35 9.26 6.20
C LEU A 78 -11.17 7.95 6.21
N ALA A 79 -10.71 6.91 5.50
CA ALA A 79 -11.29 5.57 5.58
C ALA A 79 -11.17 4.93 6.99
N LYS A 80 -9.99 5.02 7.62
CA LYS A 80 -9.77 4.53 9.01
C LYS A 80 -10.66 5.27 10.01
N GLN A 81 -10.84 6.59 9.85
CA GLN A 81 -11.74 7.38 10.68
C GLN A 81 -13.20 6.94 10.55
N GLN A 82 -13.69 6.76 9.33
CA GLN A 82 -15.07 6.32 9.09
C GLN A 82 -15.33 4.90 9.63
N HIS A 83 -14.30 4.07 9.75
CA HIS A 83 -14.40 2.73 10.31
C HIS A 83 -14.32 2.72 11.85
N SER A 84 -13.29 3.36 12.43
CA SER A 84 -13.00 3.30 13.86
C SER A 84 -13.70 4.39 14.69
N GLY A 85 -14.19 5.45 14.05
CA GLY A 85 -14.74 6.63 14.72
C GLY A 85 -13.69 7.51 15.44
N ASP A 86 -12.41 7.19 15.33
CA ASP A 86 -11.33 7.92 16.00
C ASP A 86 -10.91 9.17 15.21
N ASN A 87 -11.43 10.32 15.63
CA ASN A 87 -11.12 11.59 15.01
C ASN A 87 -9.68 12.09 15.30
N ARG A 88 -8.95 11.45 16.22
CA ARG A 88 -7.56 11.82 16.58
C ARG A 88 -6.55 11.49 15.48
N LEU A 89 -6.97 10.73 14.46
CA LEU A 89 -6.12 10.42 13.31
C LEU A 89 -5.81 11.66 12.45
N ASN A 90 -6.68 12.69 12.45
CA ASN A 90 -6.47 13.92 11.68
C ASN A 90 -5.31 14.76 12.22
N THR A 91 -5.13 14.77 13.55
CA THR A 91 -4.03 15.52 14.19
C THR A 91 -2.67 14.88 13.99
N ARG A 92 -2.60 13.68 13.40
CA ARG A 92 -1.34 12.98 13.11
C ARG A 92 -0.73 13.37 11.76
N ILE A 93 -1.45 14.13 10.93
CA ILE A 93 -0.92 14.64 9.66
C ILE A 93 -1.02 16.15 9.64
N GLU A 94 0.14 16.79 9.52
CA GLU A 94 0.28 18.25 9.51
C GLU A 94 -0.56 18.93 8.41
N TYR A 95 -0.74 18.26 7.26
CA TYR A 95 -1.45 18.79 6.10
C TYR A 95 -2.87 18.28 5.92
N PHE A 96 -3.42 17.56 6.91
CA PHE A 96 -4.71 16.90 6.73
C PHE A 96 -5.82 17.90 6.37
N ASN A 97 -5.92 18.98 7.14
CA ASN A 97 -6.97 19.98 6.98
C ASN A 97 -6.84 20.74 5.65
N ASP A 98 -5.61 21.02 5.22
CA ASP A 98 -5.36 21.72 3.95
C ASP A 98 -5.85 20.87 2.78
N ILE A 99 -5.60 19.56 2.81
CA ILE A 99 -6.08 18.62 1.79
C ILE A 99 -7.59 18.39 1.90
N ASP A 100 -8.12 18.23 3.13
CA ASP A 100 -9.55 18.03 3.39
C ASP A 100 -10.38 19.19 2.84
N SER A 101 -9.88 20.43 2.94
CA SER A 101 -10.59 21.64 2.53
C SER A 101 -11.13 21.63 1.09
N PHE A 102 -10.50 20.88 0.18
CA PHE A 102 -10.94 20.77 -1.21
C PHE A 102 -11.19 19.33 -1.70
N LEU A 103 -10.69 18.32 -0.98
CA LEU A 103 -10.96 16.92 -1.33
C LEU A 103 -12.14 16.30 -0.58
N ARG A 104 -12.66 16.95 0.47
CA ARG A 104 -13.76 16.39 1.26
C ARG A 104 -14.99 16.12 0.41
N ASP A 105 -15.35 17.04 -0.47
CA ASP A 105 -16.56 16.92 -1.30
C ASP A 105 -16.28 16.40 -2.71
N ASP A 106 -15.03 16.00 -3.01
CA ASP A 106 -14.66 15.44 -4.31
C ASP A 106 -15.34 14.06 -4.54
N PRO A 107 -16.20 13.90 -5.56
CA PRO A 107 -16.96 12.66 -5.76
C PRO A 107 -16.07 11.42 -5.99
N GLU A 108 -14.98 11.59 -6.75
CA GLU A 108 -14.02 10.51 -7.01
C GLU A 108 -13.38 10.03 -5.70
N THR A 109 -12.92 10.98 -4.87
CA THR A 109 -12.33 10.70 -3.57
C THR A 109 -13.31 10.00 -2.64
N GLN A 110 -14.55 10.46 -2.55
CA GLN A 110 -15.59 9.82 -1.73
C GLN A 110 -15.90 8.39 -2.17
N GLN A 111 -15.98 8.14 -3.48
CA GLN A 111 -16.22 6.80 -4.02
C GLN A 111 -15.09 5.82 -3.66
N ILE A 112 -13.83 6.27 -3.74
CA ILE A 112 -12.66 5.45 -3.40
C ILE A 112 -12.65 5.12 -1.90
N ILE A 113 -12.94 6.12 -1.05
CA ILE A 113 -12.99 5.93 0.41
C ILE A 113 -14.08 4.92 0.79
N GLN A 114 -15.29 5.07 0.26
CA GLN A 114 -16.39 4.12 0.52
C GLN A 114 -16.02 2.69 0.13
N SER A 115 -15.33 2.53 -0.99
CA SER A 115 -14.83 1.24 -1.46
C SER A 115 -13.79 0.64 -0.48
N LYS A 116 -12.85 1.46 0.01
CA LYS A 116 -11.84 1.05 1.02
C LYS A 116 -12.50 0.65 2.35
N VAL A 117 -13.46 1.42 2.84
CA VAL A 117 -14.21 1.12 4.08
C VAL A 117 -14.97 -0.21 3.94
N SER A 118 -15.63 -0.42 2.81
CA SER A 118 -16.39 -1.65 2.53
C SER A 118 -15.49 -2.88 2.46
N ALA A 119 -14.32 -2.77 1.82
CA ALA A 119 -13.32 -3.84 1.76
C ALA A 119 -12.80 -4.21 3.16
N HIS A 120 -12.55 -3.20 4.01
CA HIS A 120 -12.13 -3.43 5.41
C HIS A 120 -13.19 -4.19 6.21
N ARG A 121 -14.46 -3.79 6.08
CA ARG A 121 -15.58 -4.48 6.75
C ARG A 121 -15.69 -5.94 6.32
N TYR A 122 -15.53 -6.22 5.02
CA TYR A 122 -15.57 -7.59 4.49
C TYR A 122 -14.47 -8.48 5.07
N HIS A 123 -13.22 -8.00 5.09
CA HIS A 123 -12.10 -8.77 5.63
C HIS A 123 -12.24 -9.04 7.14
N GLN A 124 -12.77 -8.08 7.91
CA GLN A 124 -13.03 -8.27 9.33
C GLN A 124 -14.07 -9.37 9.61
N HIS A 125 -15.15 -9.40 8.82
CA HIS A 125 -16.16 -10.46 8.93
C HIS A 125 -15.57 -11.84 8.64
N GLN A 126 -14.80 -12.00 7.56
CA GLN A 126 -14.12 -13.27 7.25
C GLN A 126 -13.14 -13.72 8.34
N TYR A 127 -12.42 -12.79 8.97
CA TYR A 127 -11.48 -13.12 10.06
C TYR A 127 -12.21 -13.57 11.34
N SER A 128 -13.37 -12.97 11.64
CA SER A 128 -14.19 -13.34 12.79
C SER A 128 -14.86 -14.72 12.64
N GLU A 129 -15.31 -15.08 11.43
CA GLU A 129 -15.93 -16.38 11.13
C GLU A 129 -14.93 -17.55 11.16
N THR A 130 -13.68 -17.30 10.77
CA THR A 130 -12.62 -18.34 10.76
C THR A 130 -12.09 -18.66 12.16
N HIS A 131 -12.14 -17.73 13.11
CA HIS A 131 -11.63 -17.94 14.47
C HIS A 131 -12.65 -18.42 15.51
N GLN A 132 -13.96 -18.36 15.24
CA GLN A 132 -14.94 -19.03 16.11
C GLN A 132 -14.95 -20.56 15.95
N ASN A 133 -14.47 -21.10 14.82
CA ASN A 133 -14.45 -22.55 14.56
C ASN A 133 -13.24 -23.32 15.15
N GLN A 134 -12.33 -22.67 15.89
CA GLN A 134 -11.15 -23.31 16.50
C GLN A 134 -11.06 -23.19 18.03
N LYS A 135 -12.13 -22.74 18.72
CA LYS A 135 -12.17 -22.74 20.20
C LYS A 135 -12.53 -24.10 20.84
N GLY A 136 -12.71 -25.15 20.04
CA GLY A 136 -13.12 -26.47 20.54
C GLY A 136 -12.00 -27.44 20.92
N ASN A 137 -10.72 -27.20 20.61
CA ASN A 137 -9.68 -28.21 20.88
C ASN A 137 -8.25 -27.66 20.88
N ARG A 138 -7.69 -27.28 22.05
CA ARG A 138 -6.23 -27.25 22.25
C ARG A 138 -5.87 -27.69 23.67
N ILE A 139 -5.28 -28.87 23.75
CA ILE A 139 -4.41 -29.33 24.85
C ILE A 139 -3.11 -28.51 24.75
N ALA A 140 -2.65 -27.95 25.86
CA ALA A 140 -1.38 -27.24 25.95
C ALA A 140 -0.19 -28.20 25.81
N PRO A 141 0.85 -27.90 25.02
CA PRO A 141 2.14 -28.53 25.18
C PRO A 141 3.07 -27.68 26.05
N ALA A 142 3.83 -28.42 26.84
CA ALA A 142 4.70 -27.96 27.90
C ALA A 142 5.93 -27.17 27.43
N SER A 143 6.45 -26.45 28.40
CA SER A 143 7.76 -25.81 28.49
C SER A 143 8.90 -26.60 27.82
N GLY A 144 9.67 -25.91 26.98
CA GLY A 144 10.95 -26.34 26.45
C GLY A 144 11.84 -25.12 26.25
N ASN A 145 12.82 -24.97 27.15
CA ASN A 145 13.95 -24.05 27.03
C ASN A 145 14.78 -24.43 25.81
N ASP A 146 15.14 -23.47 24.95
CA ASP A 146 16.42 -23.51 24.24
C ASP A 146 16.89 -22.10 23.92
N ASN A 147 18.11 -21.81 24.39
CA ASN A 147 18.84 -20.58 24.20
C ASN A 147 19.33 -20.48 22.76
N ASN A 148 18.83 -19.50 22.00
CA ASN A 148 19.57 -18.93 20.88
C ASN A 148 19.22 -17.44 20.77
N SER A 149 20.10 -16.59 21.31
CA SER A 149 19.98 -15.15 21.29
C SER A 149 20.44 -14.62 19.92
N GLU A 150 19.53 -14.63 18.96
CA GLU A 150 19.60 -13.75 17.80
C GLU A 150 18.27 -13.00 17.74
N ASP A 151 18.36 -11.71 18.04
CA ASP A 151 17.27 -10.77 18.30
C ASP A 151 16.20 -10.87 17.20
N THR A 152 15.20 -11.71 17.46
CA THR A 152 14.10 -12.00 16.53
C THR A 152 13.14 -10.84 16.64
N PHE A 153 13.48 -9.73 16.00
CA PHE A 153 12.62 -8.55 15.87
C PHE A 153 11.23 -8.99 15.39
N GLN A 154 10.26 -8.99 16.32
CA GLN A 154 8.89 -9.36 16.03
C GLN A 154 8.15 -8.15 15.45
N TRP A 155 7.79 -8.25 14.18
CA TRP A 155 7.02 -7.22 13.49
C TRP A 155 5.59 -7.16 14.03
N ALA A 156 5.24 -6.04 14.67
CA ALA A 156 3.85 -5.75 15.03
C ALA A 156 2.99 -5.52 13.77
N ASP A 157 1.70 -5.88 13.83
CA ASP A 157 0.77 -5.72 12.70
C ASP A 157 0.70 -4.28 12.19
N ALA A 158 0.82 -3.29 13.09
CA ALA A 158 0.87 -1.88 12.71
C ALA A 158 2.09 -1.56 11.82
N ALA A 159 3.27 -2.07 12.17
CA ALA A 159 4.49 -1.89 11.40
C ALA A 159 4.42 -2.62 10.04
N ILE A 160 3.80 -3.81 10.00
CA ILE A 160 3.58 -4.54 8.75
C ILE A 160 2.66 -3.76 7.82
N ASN A 161 1.53 -3.26 8.34
CA ASN A 161 0.59 -2.48 7.55
C ASN A 161 1.21 -1.17 7.06
N GLN A 162 2.00 -0.50 7.89
CA GLN A 162 2.74 0.70 7.49
C GLN A 162 3.75 0.39 6.38
N LEU A 163 4.51 -0.70 6.51
CA LEU A 163 5.43 -1.15 5.46
C LEU A 163 4.69 -1.44 4.15
N LEU A 164 3.55 -2.14 4.20
CA LEU A 164 2.73 -2.41 3.01
C LEU A 164 2.18 -1.13 2.37
N ASP A 165 1.70 -0.19 3.19
CA ASP A 165 1.22 1.12 2.71
C ASP A 165 2.35 1.89 1.99
N LEU A 166 3.56 1.90 2.56
CA LEU A 166 4.75 2.50 1.94
C LEU A 166 5.18 1.78 0.66
N LEU A 167 5.10 0.46 0.61
CA LEU A 167 5.47 -0.29 -0.59
C LEU A 167 4.46 -0.11 -1.73
N VAL A 168 3.18 0.10 -1.39
CA VAL A 168 2.18 0.56 -2.35
C VAL A 168 2.47 1.99 -2.79
N GLU A 169 2.87 2.87 -1.87
CA GLU A 169 3.26 4.26 -2.14
C GLU A 169 4.44 4.33 -3.13
N PHE A 170 5.45 3.49 -2.95
CA PHE A 170 6.64 3.44 -3.80
C PHE A 170 6.60 2.36 -4.88
N ARG A 171 5.43 1.80 -5.18
CA ARG A 171 5.27 0.68 -6.13
C ARG A 171 5.96 0.92 -7.47
N ASP A 172 5.90 2.15 -7.97
CA ASP A 172 6.49 2.49 -9.27
C ASP A 172 8.03 2.54 -9.22
N TRP A 173 8.63 2.75 -8.03
CA TRP A 173 10.09 2.65 -7.84
C TRP A 173 10.59 1.21 -7.95
N PHE A 174 9.79 0.24 -7.50
CA PHE A 174 10.11 -1.19 -7.63
C PHE A 174 9.88 -1.74 -9.05
N ARG A 175 9.33 -0.95 -9.98
CA ARG A 175 9.09 -1.35 -11.38
C ARG A 175 10.15 -0.84 -12.34
N ASP A 176 10.93 0.16 -11.95
CA ASP A 176 11.94 0.79 -12.79
C ASP A 176 13.32 0.20 -12.48
N ASP A 177 13.90 -0.54 -13.44
CA ASP A 177 15.18 -1.26 -13.34
C ASP A 177 16.40 -0.31 -13.22
N THR A 178 16.16 1.00 -13.28
CA THR A 178 17.20 2.05 -13.15
C THR A 178 17.40 2.54 -11.72
N SER A 179 16.58 2.10 -10.76
CA SER A 179 16.58 2.61 -9.38
C SER A 179 17.62 1.91 -8.49
N ASP A 180 18.42 2.70 -7.75
CA ASP A 180 19.30 2.16 -6.70
C ASP A 180 18.46 1.56 -5.56
N GLU A 181 18.46 0.24 -5.47
CA GLU A 181 17.71 -0.54 -4.48
C GLU A 181 18.02 -0.10 -3.05
N ARG A 182 19.26 0.25 -2.76
CA ARG A 182 19.69 0.66 -1.42
C ARG A 182 19.02 1.97 -1.00
N SER A 183 19.06 2.99 -1.86
CA SER A 183 18.39 4.27 -1.64
C SER A 183 16.87 4.13 -1.49
N MET A 184 16.24 3.20 -2.21
CA MET A 184 14.81 2.94 -2.08
C MET A 184 14.43 2.43 -0.69
N TRP A 185 15.10 1.38 -0.22
CA TRP A 185 14.83 0.81 1.10
C TRP A 185 15.21 1.75 2.23
N GLN A 186 16.23 2.60 2.02
CA GLN A 186 16.55 3.67 2.96
C GLN A 186 15.37 4.63 3.12
N THR A 187 14.80 5.11 2.02
CA THR A 187 13.63 6.02 2.09
C THR A 187 12.40 5.36 2.73
N VAL A 188 12.14 4.08 2.44
CA VAL A 188 11.06 3.33 3.11
C VAL A 188 11.33 3.28 4.61
N ASN A 189 12.57 3.00 5.02
CA ASN A 189 12.94 2.93 6.43
C ASN A 189 12.85 4.28 7.15
N ASP A 190 13.34 5.36 6.53
CA ASP A 190 13.26 6.69 7.11
C ASP A 190 11.79 7.05 7.41
N GLN A 191 10.88 6.68 6.50
CA GLN A 191 9.46 6.89 6.68
C GLN A 191 8.83 5.96 7.74
N MET A 192 9.32 4.72 7.87
CA MET A 192 8.95 3.82 8.98
C MET A 192 9.36 4.41 10.34
N GLN A 193 10.56 4.98 10.43
CA GLN A 193 11.10 5.60 11.65
C GLN A 193 10.33 6.87 12.03
N VAL A 194 9.94 7.70 11.06
CA VAL A 194 9.08 8.87 11.30
C VAL A 194 7.73 8.46 11.92
N GLU A 195 7.19 7.30 11.54
CA GLU A 195 5.95 6.74 12.10
C GLU A 195 6.16 6.04 13.46
N GLY A 196 7.38 6.10 14.00
CA GLY A 196 7.74 5.56 15.31
C GLY A 196 8.08 4.07 15.30
N HIS A 197 8.37 3.50 14.12
CA HIS A 197 8.83 2.12 14.02
C HIS A 197 10.35 2.06 13.98
N GLU A 198 10.95 1.42 14.98
CA GLU A 198 12.39 1.16 15.03
C GLU A 198 12.73 0.01 14.09
N THR A 199 12.95 0.33 12.82
CA THR A 199 13.41 -0.62 11.81
C THR A 199 14.71 -0.15 11.15
N ASP A 200 15.35 -1.06 10.43
CA ASP A 200 16.41 -0.75 9.47
C ASP A 200 15.99 -1.08 8.01
N PRO A 201 16.67 -0.51 6.99
CA PRO A 201 16.34 -0.74 5.59
C PRO A 201 16.36 -2.21 5.17
N ASP A 202 17.31 -2.99 5.68
CA ASP A 202 17.45 -4.40 5.36
C ASP A 202 16.36 -5.25 6.05
N GLN A 203 15.91 -4.85 7.24
CA GLN A 203 14.74 -5.43 7.92
C GLN A 203 13.47 -5.20 7.10
N CYS A 204 13.22 -3.98 6.62
CA CYS A 204 12.08 -3.67 5.75
C CYS A 204 12.11 -4.53 4.48
N LYS A 205 13.27 -4.64 3.84
CA LYS A 205 13.50 -5.48 2.66
C LYS A 205 13.23 -6.96 2.95
N ARG A 206 13.87 -7.53 3.97
CA ARG A 206 13.69 -8.94 4.37
C ARG A 206 12.23 -9.25 4.69
N LYS A 207 11.56 -8.34 5.40
CA LYS A 207 10.15 -8.50 5.74
C LYS A 207 9.28 -8.52 4.49
N TRP A 208 9.49 -7.61 3.56
CA TRP A 208 8.77 -7.60 2.28
C TRP A 208 8.94 -8.91 1.50
N HIS A 209 10.18 -9.39 1.33
CA HIS A 209 10.43 -10.66 0.65
C HIS A 209 9.75 -11.85 1.36
N SER A 210 9.78 -11.88 2.69
CA SER A 210 9.08 -12.91 3.47
C SER A 210 7.56 -12.86 3.23
N LEU A 211 6.96 -11.66 3.18
CA LEU A 211 5.53 -11.49 2.88
C LEU A 211 5.16 -11.94 1.47
N ILE A 212 5.99 -11.60 0.46
CA ILE A 212 5.79 -12.11 -0.91
C ILE A 212 5.89 -13.63 -0.93
N GLN A 213 6.92 -14.19 -0.30
CA GLN A 213 7.13 -15.65 -0.27
C GLN A 213 5.95 -16.37 0.39
N GLN A 214 5.44 -15.84 1.51
CA GLN A 214 4.25 -16.37 2.16
C GLN A 214 3.01 -16.27 1.27
N TYR A 215 2.80 -15.12 0.61
CA TYR A 215 1.70 -14.93 -0.33
C TYR A 215 1.78 -15.92 -1.51
N ASP A 216 2.94 -16.05 -2.14
CA ASP A 216 3.14 -16.97 -3.27
C ASP A 216 2.98 -18.43 -2.83
N TYR A 217 3.50 -18.80 -1.66
CA TYR A 217 3.28 -20.12 -1.07
C TYR A 217 1.79 -20.41 -0.89
N HIS A 218 1.05 -19.49 -0.27
CA HIS A 218 -0.39 -19.64 -0.08
C HIS A 218 -1.14 -19.67 -1.41
N ARG A 219 -0.78 -18.82 -2.38
CA ARG A 219 -1.38 -18.80 -3.72
C ARG A 219 -1.18 -20.13 -4.44
N ILE A 220 0.05 -20.65 -4.47
CA ILE A 220 0.39 -21.93 -5.11
C ILE A 220 -0.31 -23.10 -4.38
N MET A 221 -0.30 -23.11 -3.05
CA MET A 221 -0.95 -24.14 -2.26
C MET A 221 -2.48 -24.14 -2.44
N MET A 222 -3.10 -22.96 -2.56
CA MET A 222 -4.54 -22.86 -2.84
C MET A 222 -4.87 -23.27 -4.27
N MET A 223 -4.04 -22.91 -5.26
CA MET A 223 -4.20 -23.35 -6.64
C MET A 223 -4.08 -24.88 -6.78
N THR A 224 -3.10 -25.50 -6.12
CA THR A 224 -2.90 -26.95 -6.15
C THR A 224 -4.01 -27.70 -5.41
N LYS A 225 -4.47 -27.20 -4.25
CA LYS A 225 -5.65 -27.77 -3.57
C LYS A 225 -6.90 -27.69 -4.44
N TRP A 226 -7.14 -26.55 -5.09
CA TRP A 226 -8.28 -26.39 -6.01
C TRP A 226 -8.20 -27.33 -7.21
N GLN A 227 -7.01 -27.50 -7.81
CA GLN A 227 -6.78 -28.47 -8.88
C GLN A 227 -6.99 -29.92 -8.42
N MET A 228 -6.52 -30.30 -7.23
CA MET A 228 -6.77 -31.62 -6.67
C MET A 228 -8.26 -31.85 -6.40
N THR A 229 -8.98 -30.86 -5.86
CA THR A 229 -10.44 -30.95 -5.67
C THR A 229 -11.18 -31.09 -6.99
N GLN A 230 -10.77 -30.38 -8.04
CA GLN A 230 -11.32 -30.53 -9.39
C GLN A 230 -11.05 -31.93 -9.95
N MET A 231 -9.83 -32.46 -9.82
CA MET A 231 -9.48 -33.81 -10.28
C MET A 231 -10.28 -34.90 -9.54
N VAL A 232 -10.46 -34.77 -8.23
CA VAL A 232 -11.28 -35.70 -7.43
C VAL A 232 -12.76 -35.59 -7.83
N ALA A 233 -13.28 -34.39 -8.04
CA ALA A 233 -14.67 -34.18 -8.48
C ALA A 233 -14.92 -34.72 -9.91
N SER A 234 -13.97 -34.55 -10.82
CA SER A 234 -14.02 -35.14 -12.17
C SER A 234 -13.95 -36.67 -12.12
N SER A 235 -13.08 -37.23 -11.28
CA SER A 235 -12.98 -38.70 -11.09
C SER A 235 -14.25 -39.30 -10.49
N MET A 236 -14.87 -38.63 -9.51
CA MET A 236 -16.15 -39.05 -8.93
C MET A 236 -17.33 -38.95 -9.91
N THR A 237 -17.33 -37.93 -10.78
CA THR A 237 -18.35 -37.76 -11.83
C THR A 237 -18.26 -38.88 -12.88
N ILE A 238 -17.03 -39.24 -13.29
CA ILE A 238 -16.78 -40.37 -14.21
C ILE A 238 -17.22 -41.70 -13.58
N ALA A 239 -16.94 -41.92 -12.28
CA ALA A 239 -17.36 -43.12 -11.57
C ALA A 239 -18.90 -43.23 -11.43
N HIS A 240 -19.60 -42.10 -11.26
CA HIS A 240 -21.06 -42.07 -11.17
C HIS A 240 -21.75 -42.30 -12.53
N LEU A 241 -21.15 -41.80 -13.63
CA LEU A 241 -21.61 -42.08 -14.99
C LEU A 241 -21.41 -43.57 -15.37
N SER A 242 -20.27 -44.16 -15.00
CA SER A 242 -19.96 -45.57 -15.26
C SER A 242 -20.89 -46.55 -14.51
N ARG A 243 -21.30 -46.21 -13.27
CA ARG A 243 -22.28 -47.01 -12.52
C ARG A 243 -23.71 -46.92 -13.07
N ARG A 244 -24.10 -45.79 -13.69
CA ARG A 244 -25.41 -45.65 -14.34
C ARG A 244 -25.52 -46.43 -15.65
N THR A 245 -24.42 -46.59 -16.39
CA THR A 245 -24.38 -47.40 -17.63
C THR A 245 -24.37 -48.90 -17.36
N LEU A 246 -23.91 -49.35 -16.19
CA LEU A 246 -23.86 -50.77 -15.81
C LEU A 246 -25.10 -51.25 -15.02
N GLY A 247 -26.04 -50.35 -14.69
CA GLY A 247 -27.30 -50.67 -13.99
C GLY A 247 -28.55 -50.67 -14.86
N ILE A 248 -28.40 -50.61 -16.19
CA ILE A 248 -29.48 -50.84 -17.16
C ILE A 248 -29.14 -52.12 -17.92
N ILE A 249 -29.25 -53.26 -17.25
CA ILE A 249 -29.58 -54.58 -17.82
C ILE A 249 -30.42 -55.30 -16.75
#